data_AF-R7NGK3-F1
#
_entry.id   AF-R7NGK3-F1
#
_cell.length_a   1.000
_cell.length_b   1.000
_cell.length_c   1.000
_cell.angle_alpha   90.00
_cell.angle_beta   90.00
_cell.angle_gamma   90.00
#
_symmetry.space_group_name_H-M   'P 1'
#
loop_
_entity.id
_entity.type
_entity.pdbx_description
1 polymer ?
#
loop_
_entity_poly.entity_id
_entity_poly.type
_entity_poly.pdbx_seq_one_letter_code
_entity_poly.pdbx_strand_id
1 'polypeptide(L)'
;MEIAVITYIRTSNSSYYLYTGQNYWTMSPSYFGSNGSAHVFYVHSNGNLSHAYVDWTSGGVRPVINLSADVKVTGSGTSSDPFVVS
;
A
#
# COMPACT_ATOMS: atom_id res chain seq x y z
N MET A 1 9.38 36.46 2.47
CA MET A 1 10.07 35.29 1.90
C MET A 1 10.83 34.66 3.04
N GLU A 2 10.33 33.53 3.54
CA GLU A 2 10.93 32.82 4.67
C GLU A 2 11.68 31.61 4.11
N ILE A 3 12.96 31.51 4.45
CA ILE A 3 13.82 30.40 4.03
C ILE A 3 13.77 29.38 5.16
N ALA A 4 13.05 28.27 4.94
CA ALA A 4 13.07 27.13 5.85
C ALA A 4 14.36 26.34 5.64
N VAL A 5 15.21 26.30 6.67
CA VAL A 5 16.41 25.45 6.73
C VAL A 5 15.93 24.01 6.92
N ILE A 6 16.10 23.15 5.90
CA ILE A 6 15.76 21.73 6.00
C ILE A 6 16.82 21.03 6.85
N THR A 7 16.50 20.81 8.12
CA THR A 7 17.18 19.80 8.94
C THR A 7 16.54 18.44 8.60
N TYR A 8 17.34 17.42 8.26
CA TYR A 8 16.83 16.10 7.85
C TYR A 8 16.27 15.32 9.05
N ILE A 9 15.09 15.72 9.52
CA ILE A 9 14.27 14.89 10.40
C ILE A 9 13.45 13.96 9.50
N ARG A 10 13.75 12.66 9.54
CA ARG A 10 12.96 11.61 8.89
C ARG A 10 11.64 11.45 9.64
N THR A 11 10.76 12.44 9.56
CA THR A 11 9.43 12.40 10.15
C THR A 11 8.57 11.44 9.34
N SER A 12 7.97 10.46 10.01
CA SER A 12 6.94 9.65 9.37
C SER A 12 5.80 10.55 8.90
N ASN A 13 5.42 10.43 7.63
CA ASN A 13 4.28 11.15 7.09
C ASN A 13 3.03 10.34 7.41
N SER A 14 1.97 10.95 7.95
CA SER A 14 0.67 10.29 8.18
C SER A 14 -0.47 10.99 7.43
N SER A 15 -0.15 11.97 6.58
CA SER A 15 -1.11 12.84 5.89
C SER A 15 -1.17 12.56 4.38
N TYR A 16 -0.96 11.32 3.96
CA TYR A 16 -0.98 10.91 2.55
C TYR A 16 -2.03 9.83 2.30
N TYR A 17 -2.48 9.72 1.04
CA TYR A 17 -3.66 8.92 0.67
C TYR A 17 -3.56 7.41 0.95
N LEU A 18 -2.34 6.88 1.14
CA LEU A 18 -2.13 5.48 1.46
C LEU A 18 -2.02 5.21 2.97
N TYR A 19 -1.93 6.25 3.82
CA TYR A 19 -1.81 6.06 5.26
C TYR A 19 -3.08 5.44 5.85
N THR A 20 -2.93 4.30 6.52
CA THR A 20 -4.05 3.53 7.07
C THR A 20 -3.85 3.14 8.53
N GLY A 21 -2.74 3.56 9.16
CA GLY A 21 -2.38 3.14 10.52
C GLY A 21 -2.01 1.65 10.64
N GLN A 22 -1.87 0.94 9.52
CA GLN A 22 -1.55 -0.49 9.48
C GLN A 22 -0.26 -0.73 8.71
N ASN A 23 0.42 -1.84 9.01
CA ASN A 23 1.51 -2.32 8.17
C ASN A 23 0.94 -2.97 6.91
N TYR A 24 1.32 -2.51 5.72
CA TYR A 24 0.88 -3.14 4.48
C TYR A 24 1.90 -3.01 3.34
N TRP A 25 1.79 -3.92 2.39
CA TRP A 25 2.62 -4.02 1.20
C TRP A 25 2.05 -3.18 0.08
N THR A 26 2.88 -2.45 -0.66
CA THR A 26 2.40 -1.61 -1.78
C THR A 26 2.36 -2.36 -3.12
N MET A 27 2.50 -3.70 -3.14
CA MET A 27 2.64 -4.57 -4.32
C MET A 27 3.74 -4.16 -5.32
N SER A 28 4.47 -3.08 -5.06
CA SER A 28 5.50 -2.52 -5.94
C SER A 28 6.85 -3.11 -5.56
N PRO A 29 7.58 -3.74 -6.50
CA PRO A 29 8.94 -4.22 -6.24
C PRO A 29 9.85 -3.07 -5.79
N SER A 30 10.80 -3.36 -4.89
CA SER A 30 11.83 -2.40 -4.48
C SER A 30 13.25 -2.85 -4.85
N TYR A 31 13.50 -4.16 -4.89
CA TYR A 31 14.81 -4.72 -5.21
C TYR A 31 14.73 -6.20 -5.60
N PHE A 32 15.58 -6.63 -6.53
CA PHE A 32 15.82 -8.03 -6.86
C PHE A 32 17.34 -8.30 -6.92
N GLY A 33 17.82 -9.19 -6.05
CA GLY A 33 19.23 -9.54 -5.92
C GLY A 33 19.60 -10.77 -6.73
N SER A 34 20.87 -10.85 -7.15
CA SER A 34 21.43 -12.01 -7.87
C SER A 34 21.45 -13.30 -7.04
N ASN A 35 21.31 -13.19 -5.72
CA ASN A 35 21.17 -14.30 -4.78
C ASN A 35 19.72 -14.81 -4.65
N GLY A 36 18.78 -14.31 -5.46
CA GLY A 36 17.36 -14.66 -5.41
C GLY A 36 16.54 -13.89 -4.36
N SER A 37 17.13 -12.92 -3.66
CA SER A 37 16.39 -12.08 -2.72
C SER A 37 15.44 -11.13 -3.46
N ALA A 38 14.16 -11.17 -3.14
CA ALA A 38 13.15 -10.24 -3.66
C ALA A 38 12.56 -9.40 -2.53
N HIS A 39 12.43 -8.10 -2.79
CA HIS A 39 11.84 -7.16 -1.86
C HIS A 39 10.73 -6.35 -2.54
N VAL A 40 9.76 -5.93 -1.73
CA VAL A 40 8.78 -4.91 -2.13
C VAL A 40 8.94 -3.66 -1.28
N PHE A 41 8.24 -2.61 -1.67
CA PHE A 41 7.93 -1.52 -0.75
C PHE A 41 6.78 -1.89 0.20
N TYR A 42 6.89 -1.42 1.44
CA TYR A 42 5.81 -1.49 2.42
C TYR A 42 5.71 -0.19 3.22
N VAL A 43 4.53 0.05 3.76
CA VAL A 43 4.24 1.17 4.65
C VAL A 43 4.03 0.66 6.05
N HIS A 44 4.76 1.25 7.00
CA HIS A 44 4.58 1.00 8.42
C HIS A 44 3.27 1.60 8.94
N SER A 45 2.77 1.06 10.04
CA SER A 45 1.64 1.64 10.79
C SER A 45 1.89 3.09 11.23
N ASN A 46 3.15 3.49 11.41
CA ASN A 46 3.52 4.88 11.71
C ASN A 46 3.59 5.79 10.47
N GLY A 47 3.36 5.25 9.26
CA GLY A 47 3.34 5.97 8.00
C GLY A 47 4.67 6.03 7.24
N ASN A 48 5.76 5.48 7.78
CA ASN A 48 7.04 5.43 7.06
C ASN A 48 7.02 4.39 5.92
N LEU A 49 7.48 4.81 4.74
CA LEU A 49 7.77 3.92 3.62
C LEU A 49 9.15 3.26 3.82
N SER A 50 9.22 1.94 3.64
CA SER A 50 10.43 1.13 3.73
C SER A 50 10.34 -0.08 2.78
N HIS A 51 11.26 -1.04 2.88
CA HIS A 51 11.28 -2.28 2.09
C HIS A 51 11.36 -3.51 2.98
N ALA A 52 10.75 -4.61 2.53
CA ALA A 52 10.74 -5.90 3.21
C ALA A 52 10.93 -7.04 2.20
N TYR A 53 11.52 -8.15 2.66
CA TYR A 53 11.57 -9.40 1.89
C TYR A 53 10.18 -9.92 1.59
N VAL A 54 9.99 -10.56 0.44
CA VAL A 54 8.70 -11.12 -0.03
C VAL A 54 8.05 -12.17 0.89
N ASP A 55 8.80 -12.72 1.84
CA ASP A 55 8.35 -13.70 2.83
C ASP A 55 7.93 -13.08 4.18
N TRP A 56 8.01 -11.75 4.34
CA TRP A 56 7.66 -11.09 5.60
C TRP A 56 6.13 -11.16 5.88
N THR A 57 5.74 -11.84 6.95
CA THR A 57 4.32 -12.19 7.20
C THR A 57 3.54 -11.15 8.00
N SER A 58 4.16 -10.06 8.47
CA SER A 58 3.51 -9.12 9.39
C SER A 58 2.79 -7.93 8.74
N GLY A 59 2.64 -7.94 7.40
CA GLY A 59 1.94 -6.89 6.65
C GLY A 59 0.80 -7.45 5.80
N GLY A 60 -0.30 -6.69 5.69
CA GLY A 60 -1.42 -7.04 4.81
C GLY A 60 -1.17 -6.63 3.35
N VAL A 61 -1.90 -7.27 2.42
CA VAL A 61 -1.95 -6.89 1.01
C VAL A 61 -3.21 -6.04 0.78
N ARG A 62 -3.07 -4.88 0.10
CA ARG A 62 -4.18 -3.98 -0.18
C ARG A 62 -4.36 -3.80 -1.69
N PRO A 63 -5.13 -4.67 -2.36
CA PRO A 63 -5.50 -4.44 -3.75
C PRO A 63 -6.32 -3.16 -3.85
N VAL A 64 -5.97 -2.28 -4.79
CA VAL A 64 -6.79 -1.13 -5.15
C VAL A 64 -7.41 -1.43 -6.50
N ILE A 65 -8.74 -1.59 -6.53
CA ILE A 65 -9.51 -1.76 -7.75
C ILE A 65 -10.22 -0.44 -8.03
N ASN A 66 -9.92 0.18 -9.16
CA ASN A 66 -10.61 1.38 -9.60
C ASN A 66 -11.61 1.01 -10.69
N LEU A 67 -12.88 1.32 -10.47
CA LEU A 67 -13.97 1.05 -11.41
C LEU A 67 -14.34 2.33 -12.15
N SER A 68 -14.73 2.21 -13.42
CA SER A 68 -15.32 3.32 -14.16
C SER A 68 -16.68 3.68 -13.56
N ALA A 69 -17.08 4.95 -13.68
CA ALA A 69 -18.33 5.44 -13.08
C ALA A 69 -19.60 4.83 -13.71
N ASP A 70 -19.50 4.30 -14.92
CA ASP A 70 -20.59 3.70 -15.70
C ASP A 70 -20.71 2.17 -15.52
N VAL A 71 -19.78 1.54 -14.79
CA VAL A 71 -19.85 0.12 -14.47
C VAL A 71 -21.06 -0.15 -13.57
N LYS A 72 -21.84 -1.19 -13.91
CA LYS A 72 -22.94 -1.63 -13.05
C LYS A 72 -22.40 -2.67 -12.08
N VAL A 73 -22.62 -2.42 -10.79
CA VAL A 73 -22.33 -3.39 -9.72
C VAL A 73 -23.65 -3.92 -9.20
N THR A 74 -23.83 -5.24 -9.27
CA THR A 74 -24.98 -5.95 -8.70
C THR A 74 -24.51 -6.98 -7.66
N GLY A 75 -25.44 -7.53 -6.88
CA GLY A 75 -25.15 -8.42 -5.77
C GLY A 75 -24.81 -7.71 -4.46
N SER A 76 -24.85 -8.44 -3.35
CA SER A 76 -24.66 -7.94 -1.98
C SER A 76 -23.28 -8.21 -1.38
N GLY A 77 -22.45 -9.01 -2.05
CA GLY A 77 -21.13 -9.41 -1.57
C GLY A 77 -21.15 -10.58 -0.59
N THR A 78 -22.28 -11.29 -0.47
CA THR A 78 -22.38 -12.52 0.33
C THR A 78 -21.94 -13.73 -0.49
N SER A 79 -21.64 -14.86 0.17
CA SER A 79 -21.23 -16.09 -0.54
C SER A 79 -22.30 -16.61 -1.51
N SER A 80 -23.58 -16.39 -1.21
CA SER A 80 -24.70 -16.75 -2.07
C SER A 80 -25.07 -15.70 -3.11
N ASP A 81 -24.59 -14.47 -2.95
CA ASP A 81 -24.91 -13.32 -3.81
C ASP A 81 -23.67 -12.39 -3.92
N PRO A 82 -22.62 -12.82 -4.66
CA PRO A 82 -21.38 -12.08 -4.80
C PRO A 82 -21.53 -10.84 -5.67
N PHE A 83 -20.60 -9.88 -5.53
CA PHE A 83 -20.59 -8.71 -6.41
C PHE A 83 -20.28 -9.11 -7.86
N VAL A 84 -21.14 -8.67 -8.78
CA VAL A 84 -20.95 -8.83 -10.23
C VAL A 84 -20.75 -7.45 -10.86
N VAL A 85 -19.73 -7.35 -11.70
CA VAL A 85 -19.35 -6.13 -12.43
C VAL A 85 -19.65 -6.38 -13.92
N SER A 86 -20.51 -5.55 -14.52
CA SER A 86 -20.95 -5.69 -15.93
C SER A 86 -21.06 -4.36 -16.65
#